data_AF-A0A060QLC9-F1
#
_entry.id   AF-A0A060QLC9-F1
#
_cell.length_a   1.000
_cell.length_b   1.000
_cell.length_c   1.000
_cell.angle_alpha   90.00
_cell.angle_beta   90.00
_cell.angle_gamma   90.00
#
_symmetry.space_group_name_H-M   'P 1'
#
loop_
_entity.id
_entity.type
_entity.pdbx_description
1 polymer ?
#
loop_
_entity_poly.entity_id
_entity_poly.type
_entity_poly.pdbx_seq_one_letter_code
_entity_poly.pdbx_strand_id
1 'polypeptide(L)'
;MRCVTQAPELSHVADIVPSDIHQREGNRENITVEQVNTISLEDLLRKYNAPHIIDYLSIDTEGSELEILQSFRFDRYDVRLISVEHAGDESKREAIRETLESRGFQRWYPELTRWDDWYINMQ
;
A
#
# COMPACT_ATOMS: atom_id res chain seq x y z
N MET A 1 -10.54 -11.00 4.51
CA MET A 1 -10.24 -9.89 5.43
C MET A 1 -10.45 -10.36 6.87
N ARG A 2 -9.56 -9.98 7.79
CA ARG A 2 -9.75 -10.10 9.24
C ARG A 2 -10.30 -8.78 9.75
N CYS A 3 -11.56 -8.79 10.18
CA CYS A 3 -12.30 -7.60 10.58
C CYS A 3 -12.31 -7.47 12.10
N VAL A 4 -11.77 -6.38 12.63
CA VAL A 4 -11.74 -6.08 14.07
C VAL A 4 -13.05 -5.38 14.43
N THR A 5 -14.00 -6.10 15.04
CA THR A 5 -15.40 -5.62 15.14
C THR A 5 -15.58 -4.36 15.98
N GLN A 6 -14.72 -4.13 16.97
CA GLN A 6 -14.80 -2.97 17.87
C GLN A 6 -13.88 -1.81 17.47
N ALA A 7 -12.94 -2.05 16.56
CA ALA A 7 -12.01 -1.07 16.01
C ALA A 7 -11.80 -1.38 14.52
N PRO A 8 -12.81 -1.15 13.66
CA PRO A 8 -12.77 -1.56 12.25
C PRO A 8 -11.56 -1.04 11.48
N GLU A 9 -11.01 0.10 11.88
CA GLU A 9 -9.77 0.70 11.37
C GLU A 9 -8.51 -0.15 11.61
N LEU A 10 -8.58 -1.19 12.44
CA LEU A 10 -7.46 -2.13 12.67
C LEU A 10 -7.62 -3.43 11.87
N SER A 11 -8.62 -3.51 11.01
CA SER A 11 -8.87 -4.67 10.15
C SER A 11 -7.79 -4.81 9.09
N HIS A 12 -7.50 -6.03 8.64
CA HIS A 12 -6.41 -6.27 7.67
C HIS A 12 -6.68 -7.43 6.73
N VAL A 13 -5.89 -7.54 5.66
CA VAL A 13 -5.94 -8.68 4.74
C VAL A 13 -5.64 -9.97 5.51
N ALA A 14 -6.48 -11.00 5.34
CA ALA A 14 -6.50 -12.15 6.25
C ALA A 14 -5.21 -12.99 6.24
N ASP A 15 -4.51 -13.01 5.09
CA ASP A 15 -3.27 -13.78 4.89
C ASP A 15 -2.01 -12.99 5.26
N ILE A 16 -2.17 -11.74 5.68
CA ILE A 16 -1.08 -10.85 6.09
C ILE A 16 -1.15 -10.71 7.60
N VAL A 17 -0.02 -10.87 8.28
CA VAL A 17 0.09 -10.54 9.71
C VAL A 17 0.83 -9.22 9.81
N PRO A 18 0.14 -8.10 10.13
CA PRO A 18 0.79 -6.80 10.21
C PRO A 18 1.88 -6.80 11.28
N SER A 19 3.02 -6.17 11.03
CA SER A 19 4.07 -6.00 12.04
C SER A 19 4.02 -4.63 12.75
N ASP A 20 2.90 -3.91 12.60
CA ASP A 20 2.67 -2.57 13.12
C ASP A 20 2.50 -2.51 14.67
N ILE A 21 2.33 -1.29 15.18
CA ILE A 21 2.15 -1.06 16.62
C ILE A 21 0.89 -1.73 17.17
N HIS A 22 -0.20 -1.76 16.42
CA HIS A 22 -1.47 -2.33 16.86
C HIS A 22 -1.39 -3.85 17.01
N GLN A 23 -0.60 -4.53 16.17
CA GLN A 23 -0.32 -5.96 16.32
C GLN A 23 0.51 -6.22 17.57
N ARG A 24 1.57 -5.43 17.78
CA ARG A 24 2.49 -5.61 18.90
C ARG A 24 1.85 -5.34 20.25
N GLU A 25 0.95 -4.37 20.31
CA GLU A 25 0.21 -4.02 21.54
C GLU A 25 -1.02 -4.90 21.79
N GLY A 26 -1.39 -5.76 20.84
CA GLY A 26 -2.56 -6.63 20.97
C GLY A 26 -3.89 -5.91 20.80
N ASN A 27 -3.91 -4.76 20.12
CA ASN A 27 -5.11 -3.92 19.96
C ASN A 27 -6.16 -4.53 19.01
N ARG A 28 -5.88 -5.68 18.39
CA ARG A 28 -6.77 -6.38 17.45
C ARG A 28 -7.56 -7.49 18.16
N GLU A 29 -8.64 -7.12 18.81
CA GLU A 29 -9.54 -8.05 19.50
C GLU A 29 -10.85 -8.28 18.72
N ASN A 30 -11.62 -9.30 19.09
CA ASN A 30 -12.96 -9.57 18.54
C ASN A 30 -12.98 -9.64 16.99
N ILE A 31 -12.12 -10.51 16.44
CA ILE A 31 -11.90 -10.65 15.00
C ILE A 31 -12.96 -11.56 14.37
N THR A 32 -13.58 -11.11 13.28
CA THR A 32 -14.31 -11.96 12.32
C THR A 32 -13.51 -12.12 11.04
N VAL A 33 -13.74 -13.19 10.29
CA VAL A 33 -13.09 -13.41 8.99
C VAL A 33 -14.16 -13.38 7.91
N GLU A 34 -14.01 -12.44 6.98
CA GLU A 34 -14.95 -12.21 5.89
C GLU A 34 -14.25 -12.39 4.54
N GLN A 35 -14.96 -13.01 3.60
CA GLN A 35 -14.53 -13.08 2.21
C GLN A 35 -14.94 -11.80 1.48
N VAL A 36 -13.98 -11.18 0.80
CA VAL A 36 -14.19 -9.93 0.06
C VAL A 36 -13.73 -10.12 -1.38
N ASN A 37 -14.44 -9.52 -2.32
CA ASN A 37 -14.01 -9.49 -3.70
C ASN A 37 -12.91 -8.45 -3.84
N THR A 38 -11.82 -8.81 -4.52
CA THR A 38 -10.72 -7.91 -4.83
C THR A 38 -10.67 -7.59 -6.32
N ILE A 39 -9.97 -6.52 -6.66
CA ILE A 39 -9.66 -6.12 -8.04
C ILE A 39 -8.21 -5.62 -8.04
N SER A 40 -7.46 -5.95 -9.09
CA SER A 40 -6.11 -5.40 -9.24
C SER A 40 -6.17 -3.87 -9.47
N LEU A 41 -5.11 -3.14 -9.10
CA LEU A 41 -5.04 -1.71 -9.39
C LEU A 41 -5.17 -1.43 -10.89
N GLU A 42 -4.55 -2.25 -11.75
CA GLU A 42 -4.67 -2.11 -13.21
C GLU A 42 -6.11 -2.28 -13.69
N ASP A 43 -6.81 -3.33 -13.25
CA ASP A 43 -8.19 -3.57 -13.65
C ASP A 43 -9.13 -2.50 -13.11
N LEU A 44 -8.86 -1.97 -11.91
CA LEU A 44 -9.61 -0.85 -11.33
C LEU A 44 -9.50 0.39 -12.21
N LEU A 45 -8.27 0.79 -12.55
CA LEU A 45 -8.00 1.96 -13.40
C LEU A 45 -8.63 1.79 -14.79
N ARG A 46 -8.50 0.60 -15.40
CA ARG A 46 -9.11 0.31 -16.72
C ARG A 46 -10.63 0.33 -16.67
N LYS A 47 -11.23 -0.30 -15.66
CA LYS A 47 -12.70 -0.40 -15.51
C LYS A 47 -13.36 0.98 -15.46
N TYR A 48 -12.68 1.95 -14.86
CA TYR A 48 -13.20 3.31 -14.71
C TYR A 48 -12.56 4.31 -15.69
N ASN A 49 -11.83 3.85 -16.70
CA ASN A 49 -11.17 4.68 -17.71
C ASN A 49 -10.31 5.80 -17.08
N ALA A 50 -9.53 5.45 -16.06
CA ALA A 50 -8.60 6.38 -15.45
C ALA A 50 -7.62 6.93 -16.49
N PRO A 51 -7.19 8.20 -16.36
CA PRO A 51 -6.22 8.78 -17.28
C PRO A 51 -4.88 8.03 -17.21
N HIS A 52 -4.15 8.04 -18.33
CA HIS A 52 -2.80 7.50 -18.37
C HIS A 52 -1.84 8.24 -17.43
N ILE A 53 -2.04 9.55 -17.26
CA ILE A 53 -1.28 10.37 -16.33
C ILE A 53 -2.05 10.45 -15.02
N ILE A 54 -1.41 9.99 -13.94
CA ILE A 54 -1.92 10.04 -12.58
C ILE A 54 -1.02 10.98 -11.79
N ASP A 55 -1.52 12.16 -11.45
CA ASP A 55 -0.72 13.15 -10.72
C ASP A 55 -0.33 12.64 -9.32
N TYR A 56 -1.21 11.87 -8.69
CA TYR A 56 -0.99 11.34 -7.34
C TYR A 56 -1.70 10.00 -7.13
N LEU A 57 -0.98 9.05 -6.55
CA LEU A 57 -1.48 7.75 -6.12
C LEU A 57 -1.17 7.54 -4.63
N SER A 58 -2.19 7.34 -3.82
CA SER A 58 -2.04 6.89 -2.43
C SER A 58 -2.37 5.41 -2.35
N ILE A 59 -1.50 4.62 -1.70
CA ILE A 59 -1.69 3.18 -1.50
C ILE A 59 -1.67 2.87 0.00
N ASP A 60 -2.87 2.61 0.50
CA ASP A 60 -3.17 2.18 1.87
C ASP A 60 -4.32 1.16 1.75
N THR A 61 -3.98 -0.12 1.92
CA THR A 61 -4.82 -1.29 1.59
C THR A 61 -4.77 -2.35 2.67
N GLU A 62 -4.39 -1.96 3.89
CA GLU A 62 -4.34 -2.82 5.07
C GLU A 62 -3.43 -4.06 4.89
N GLY A 63 -2.32 -3.89 4.17
CA GLY A 63 -1.21 -4.84 4.09
C GLY A 63 -0.78 -5.24 2.68
N SER A 64 -1.61 -5.04 1.64
CA SER A 64 -1.33 -5.50 0.27
C SER A 64 -0.50 -4.54 -0.58
N GLU A 65 0.08 -3.50 0.00
CA GLU A 65 0.73 -2.39 -0.72
C GLU A 65 1.87 -2.90 -1.60
N LEU A 66 2.73 -3.78 -1.07
CA LEU A 66 3.85 -4.34 -1.82
C LEU A 66 3.38 -5.22 -2.99
N GLU A 67 2.35 -6.03 -2.79
CA GLU A 67 1.78 -6.90 -3.83
C GLU A 67 1.18 -6.07 -4.98
N ILE A 68 0.49 -4.99 -4.64
CA ILE A 68 -0.04 -4.03 -5.61
C ILE A 68 1.11 -3.44 -6.43
N LEU A 69 2.17 -2.96 -5.79
CA LEU A 69 3.32 -2.35 -6.48
C LEU A 69 4.09 -3.36 -7.35
N GLN A 70 4.24 -4.60 -6.89
CA GLN A 70 4.94 -5.64 -7.65
C GLN A 70 4.16 -6.04 -8.91
N SER A 71 2.83 -6.04 -8.85
CA SER A 71 1.96 -6.38 -9.98
C SER A 71 1.60 -5.20 -10.89
N PHE A 72 1.79 -3.96 -10.44
CA PHE A 72 1.40 -2.77 -11.19
C PHE A 72 2.26 -2.52 -12.44
N ARG A 73 1.58 -2.14 -13.53
CA ARG A 73 2.17 -1.84 -14.84
C ARG A 73 2.51 -0.37 -14.99
N PHE A 74 3.65 0.02 -14.44
CA PHE A 74 4.21 1.37 -14.55
C PHE A 74 4.60 1.75 -15.99
N ASP A 75 4.65 0.80 -16.92
CA ASP A 75 4.83 1.07 -18.36
C ASP A 75 3.54 1.58 -19.04
N ARG A 76 2.38 1.43 -18.40
CA ARG A 76 1.06 1.83 -18.93
C ARG A 76 0.51 3.11 -18.34
N TYR A 77 0.92 3.44 -17.11
CA TYR A 77 0.47 4.60 -16.37
C TYR A 77 1.68 5.41 -15.91
N ASP A 78 1.65 6.71 -16.20
CA ASP A 78 2.62 7.68 -15.71
C ASP A 78 2.10 8.25 -14.39
N VAL A 79 2.62 7.70 -13.28
CA VAL A 79 2.26 8.16 -11.94
C VAL A 79 3.34 9.12 -11.45
N ARG A 80 3.00 10.39 -11.18
CA ARG A 80 3.98 11.42 -10.85
C ARG A 80 4.45 11.39 -9.40
N LEU A 81 3.53 11.10 -8.49
CA LEU A 81 3.76 11.07 -7.05
C LEU A 81 3.03 9.90 -6.43
N ILE A 82 3.71 9.14 -5.57
CA ILE A 82 3.14 8.01 -4.84
C ILE A 82 3.39 8.21 -3.35
N SER A 83 2.37 7.98 -2.53
CA SER A 83 2.55 7.71 -1.10
C SER A 83 2.14 6.27 -0.81
N VAL A 84 2.97 5.54 -0.08
CA VAL A 84 2.71 4.13 0.22
C VAL A 84 2.87 3.88 1.70
N GLU A 85 1.82 3.31 2.32
CA GLU A 85 1.84 2.97 3.74
C GLU A 85 2.76 1.77 4.01
N HIS A 86 3.67 1.92 4.98
CA HIS A 86 4.46 0.83 5.54
C HIS A 86 4.13 0.55 7.01
N ALA A 87 3.34 1.40 7.69
CA ALA A 87 2.87 1.22 9.07
C ALA A 87 3.98 0.92 10.11
N GLY A 88 5.22 1.35 9.83
CA GLY A 88 6.40 1.09 10.66
C GLY A 88 7.00 -0.32 10.52
N ASP A 89 6.59 -1.09 9.52
CA ASP A 89 7.25 -2.33 9.10
C ASP A 89 8.48 -1.99 8.25
N GLU A 90 9.68 -2.10 8.83
CA GLU A 90 10.93 -1.78 8.13
C GLU A 90 11.25 -2.75 6.98
N SER A 91 10.84 -4.02 7.06
CA SER A 91 11.05 -4.98 5.96
C SER A 91 10.14 -4.66 4.78
N LYS A 92 8.87 -4.33 5.03
CA LYS A 92 7.93 -3.86 4.00
C LYS A 92 8.40 -2.53 3.41
N ARG A 93 8.84 -1.58 4.24
CA ARG A 93 9.36 -0.27 3.82
C ARG A 93 10.52 -0.44 2.84
N GLU A 94 11.47 -1.31 3.15
CA GLU A 94 12.63 -1.57 2.30
C GLU A 94 12.23 -2.24 0.98
N ALA A 95 11.34 -3.24 1.02
CA ALA A 95 10.85 -3.90 -0.19
C ALA A 95 10.07 -2.94 -1.12
N ILE A 96 9.28 -2.03 -0.56
CA ILE A 96 8.60 -0.96 -1.30
C ILE A 96 9.63 -0.05 -1.97
N ARG A 97 10.66 0.37 -1.22
CA ARG A 97 11.74 1.22 -1.74
C ARG A 97 12.44 0.57 -2.92
N GLU A 98 12.89 -0.68 -2.79
CA GLU A 98 13.54 -1.42 -3.89
C GLU A 98 12.62 -1.56 -5.12
N THR A 99 11.33 -1.84 -4.87
CA THR A 99 10.32 -2.01 -5.93
C THR A 99 10.11 -0.72 -6.73
N LEU A 100 9.99 0.42 -6.05
CA LEU A 100 9.74 1.72 -6.70
C LEU A 100 11.01 2.33 -7.31
N GLU A 101 12.16 2.25 -6.63
CA GLU A 101 13.42 2.76 -7.16
C GLU A 101 13.87 1.99 -8.42
N SER A 102 13.65 0.67 -8.48
CA SER A 102 13.89 -0.11 -9.70
C SER A 102 12.99 0.27 -10.88
N ARG A 103 11.95 1.07 -10.64
CA ARG A 103 10.99 1.57 -11.64
C ARG A 103 11.16 3.07 -11.92
N GLY A 104 12.25 3.69 -11.47
CA GLY A 104 12.57 5.08 -11.79
C GLY A 104 11.97 6.13 -10.83
N PHE A 105 11.40 5.69 -9.70
CA PHE A 105 10.99 6.60 -8.65
C PHE A 105 12.13 6.90 -7.68
N GLN A 106 12.09 8.08 -7.07
CA GLN A 106 13.00 8.45 -5.99
C GLN A 106 12.21 8.66 -4.69
N ARG A 107 12.66 8.06 -3.59
CA ARG A 107 12.09 8.32 -2.27
C ARG A 107 12.37 9.77 -1.84
N TRP A 108 11.33 10.47 -1.40
CA TRP A 108 11.35 11.91 -1.12
C TRP A 108 11.25 12.18 0.38
N TYR A 109 12.31 12.76 0.95
CA TYR A 109 12.45 13.17 2.37
C TYR A 109 11.98 12.12 3.41
N PRO A 110 12.57 10.90 3.43
CA PRO A 110 12.18 9.84 4.38
C PRO A 110 12.34 10.20 5.87
N GLU A 111 13.09 11.26 6.18
CA GLU A 111 13.24 11.82 7.52
C GLU A 111 12.04 12.66 7.98
N LEU A 112 11.18 13.09 7.05
CA LEU A 112 9.96 13.84 7.34
C LEU A 112 8.71 12.95 7.35
N THR A 113 8.87 11.68 7.00
CA THR A 113 7.78 10.72 6.90
C THR A 113 7.80 9.72 8.06
N ARG A 114 6.65 9.15 8.42
CA ARG A 114 6.50 8.29 9.60
C ARG A 114 5.91 6.92 9.29
N TRP A 115 4.71 6.91 8.73
CA TRP A 115 3.97 5.67 8.44
C TRP A 115 3.88 5.36 6.95
N ASP A 116 4.16 6.37 6.12
CA ASP A 116 4.13 6.32 4.68
C ASP A 116 5.48 6.79 4.14
N ASP A 117 5.95 6.25 3.03
CA ASP A 117 7.04 6.88 2.27
C ASP A 117 6.48 7.53 0.99
N TRP A 118 7.06 8.66 0.61
CA TRP A 118 6.69 9.41 -0.59
C TRP A 118 7.71 9.17 -1.69
N TYR A 119 7.25 9.04 -2.92
CA TYR A 119 8.07 8.71 -4.08
C TYR A 119 7.69 9.59 -5.27
N ILE A 120 8.67 10.30 -5.81
CA ILE A 120 8.50 11.15 -7.00
C ILE A 120 9.03 10.43 -8.23
N ASN A 121 8.29 10.49 -9.34
CA ASN A 121 8.75 9.97 -10.62
C ASN A 121 9.86 10.87 -11.18
N MET A 122 10.99 10.28 -11.56
CA MET A 122 12.15 11.00 -12.10
C MET A 122 12.32 10.83 -13.61
N GLN A 123 11.38 10.16 -14.28
CA GLN A 123 11.39 9.89 -15.72
C GLN A 123 10.69 10.96 -16.55
#